data_AF-A0A0Q8RVQ5-F1
#
_entry.id   AF-A0A0Q8RVQ5-F1
#
_cell.length_a   1.000
_cell.length_b   1.000
_cell.length_c   1.000
_cell.angle_alpha   90.00
_cell.angle_beta   90.00
_cell.angle_gamma   90.00
#
_symmetry.space_group_name_H-M   'P 1'
#
loop_
_entity.id
_entity.type
_entity.pdbx_description
1 polymer ?
#
loop_
_entity_poly.entity_id
_entity_poly.type
_entity_poly.pdbx_seq_one_letter_code
_entity_poly.pdbx_strand_id
1 'polypeptide(L)' 'MIGFLIVLAAMTATPDGIGYSSAPAALEALKARGGVTISEGGGWTTVDDKVNGTLWSFTLPGHPAHPAAVRRTVVMENG' A
#
# COMPACT_ATOMS: atom_id res chain seq x y z
N MET A 1 -25.68 -40.85 12.74
CA MET A 1 -25.41 -39.41 12.95
C MET A 1 -24.00 -39.12 12.48
N ILE A 2 -23.83 -38.62 11.25
CA ILE A 2 -22.52 -38.23 10.72
C ILE A 2 -22.42 -36.72 10.89
N GLY A 3 -21.49 -36.27 11.74
CA GLY A 3 -21.22 -34.86 11.99
C GLY A 3 -20.45 -34.27 10.82
N PHE A 4 -21.04 -33.28 10.16
CA PHE A 4 -20.41 -32.54 9.07
C PHE A 4 -19.45 -31.50 9.67
N LEU A 5 -18.15 -31.75 9.57
CA LEU A 5 -17.12 -30.78 9.96
C LEU A 5 -17.03 -29.73 8.85
N ILE A 6 -17.57 -28.53 9.07
CA ILE A 6 -17.36 -27.40 8.16
C ILE A 6 -15.96 -26.85 8.43
N VAL A 7 -15.01 -27.19 7.56
CA VAL A 7 -13.75 -26.46 7.46
C VAL A 7 -14.06 -25.16 6.74
N LEU A 8 -14.18 -24.06 7.48
CA LEU A 8 -14.18 -22.73 6.90
C LEU A 8 -12.75 -22.44 6.44
N ALA A 9 -12.44 -22.78 5.19
CA ALA A 9 -11.24 -22.30 4.55
C ALA A 9 -11.30 -20.76 4.54
N ALA A 10 -10.49 -20.11 5.39
CA ALA A 10 -10.30 -18.68 5.33
C ALA A 10 -9.78 -18.36 3.93
N MET A 11 -10.62 -17.70 3.14
CA MET A 11 -10.23 -17.18 1.85
C MET A 11 -9.24 -16.06 2.14
N THR A 12 -7.95 -16.33 2.01
CA THR A 12 -6.93 -15.29 1.96
C THR A 12 -7.15 -14.54 0.65
N ALA A 13 -8.15 -13.65 0.64
CA ALA A 13 -8.23 -12.61 -0.37
C ALA A 13 -7.00 -11.73 -0.12
N THR A 14 -5.93 -12.00 -0.86
CA THR A 14 -4.89 -11.00 -1.07
C THR A 14 -5.63 -9.80 -1.62
N PRO A 15 -5.74 -8.68 -0.90
CA PRO A 15 -6.45 -7.52 -1.45
C PRO A 15 -5.71 -7.18 -2.74
N ASP A 16 -6.41 -7.27 -3.86
CA ASP A 16 -5.93 -7.15 -5.24
C ASP A 16 -5.48 -5.71 -5.60
N GLY A 17 -4.95 -4.98 -4.63
CA GLY A 17 -4.50 -3.60 -4.76
C GLY A 17 -3.57 -3.15 -3.64
N ILE A 18 -3.50 -1.84 -3.43
CA ILE A 18 -2.57 -1.21 -2.49
C ILE A 18 -2.96 -1.34 -1.00
N GLY A 19 -4.05 -2.05 -0.67
CA GLY A 19 -4.55 -2.21 0.69
C GLY A 19 -5.30 -0.99 1.26
N TYR A 20 -5.66 -0.04 0.40
CA TYR A 20 -6.46 1.15 0.74
C TYR A 20 -7.56 1.34 -0.31
N SER A 21 -8.62 2.07 0.06
CA SER A 21 -9.76 2.34 -0.82
C SER A 21 -9.41 3.23 -2.02
N SER A 22 -8.37 4.06 -1.92
CA SER A 22 -7.88 4.90 -3.01
C SER A 22 -6.44 5.39 -2.76
N ALA A 23 -5.79 5.89 -3.82
CA ALA A 23 -4.47 6.52 -3.71
C ALA A 23 -4.44 7.73 -2.74
N PRO A 24 -5.40 8.69 -2.78
CA PRO A 24 -5.48 9.75 -1.79
C PRO A 24 -5.68 9.23 -0.36
N ALA A 25 -6.54 8.21 -0.17
CA ALA A 25 -6.76 7.63 1.16
C ALA A 25 -5.49 7.00 1.75
N ALA A 26 -4.69 6.33 0.91
CA ALA A 26 -3.39 5.81 1.32
C ALA A 26 -2.41 6.92 1.72
N LEU A 27 -2.32 8.00 0.93
CA LEU A 27 -1.43 9.12 1.23
C LEU A 27 -1.79 9.81 2.54
N GLU A 28 -3.07 10.06 2.78
CA GLU A 28 -3.54 10.66 4.05
C GLU A 28 -3.29 9.74 5.25
N ALA A 29 -3.52 8.43 5.08
CA ALA A 29 -3.21 7.46 6.13
C ALA A 29 -1.71 7.39 6.47
N LEU A 30 -0.82 7.50 5.48
CA LEU A 30 0.63 7.52 5.70
C LEU A 30 1.10 8.81 6.37
N LYS A 31 0.56 9.97 5.96
CA LYS A 31 0.85 11.26 6.61
C LYS A 31 0.46 11.24 8.10
N ALA A 32 -0.67 10.63 8.44
CA ALA A 32 -1.16 10.53 9.81
C ALA A 32 -0.34 9.57 10.70
N ARG A 33 0.35 8.59 10.10
CA ARG A 33 1.04 7.51 10.81
C ARG A 33 2.32 7.97 11.53
N GLY A 34 2.89 9.11 11.13
CA GLY A 34 4.17 9.61 11.64
C GLY A 34 5.34 8.67 11.30
N GLY A 35 6.59 9.13 11.48
CA GLY A 35 7.77 8.28 11.25
C GLY A 35 8.07 7.95 9.78
N VAL A 36 7.39 8.60 8.83
CA VAL A 36 7.65 8.51 7.40
C VAL A 36 8.42 9.73 6.91
N THR A 37 9.24 9.57 5.88
CA THR A 37 9.85 10.72 5.18
C THR A 37 9.05 11.00 3.92
N ILE A 38 8.65 12.26 3.71
CA ILE A 38 7.86 12.68 2.56
C ILE A 38 8.69 13.66 1.73
N SER A 39 8.75 13.44 0.43
CA SER A 39 9.31 14.40 -0.53
C SER A 39 8.42 14.51 -1.76
N GLU A 40 8.55 15.63 -2.47
CA GLU A 40 7.87 15.86 -3.74
C GLU A 40 8.88 16.18 -4.83
N GLY A 41 8.63 15.70 -6.03
CA GLY A 41 9.51 15.93 -7.18
C GLY A 41 9.02 15.22 -8.43
N GLY A 42 9.24 15.84 -9.60
CA GLY A 42 8.89 15.23 -10.89
C GLY A 42 7.40 14.92 -11.09
N GLY A 43 6.51 15.61 -10.38
CA GLY A 43 5.06 15.35 -10.44
C GLY A 43 4.57 14.22 -9.52
N TRP A 44 5.41 13.80 -8.55
CA TRP A 44 5.08 12.75 -7.60
C TRP A 44 5.37 13.18 -6.16
N THR A 45 4.54 12.70 -5.22
CA THR A 45 4.85 12.63 -3.80
C THR A 45 5.42 11.24 -3.50
N THR A 46 6.61 11.18 -2.91
CA THR A 46 7.22 9.92 -2.43
C THR A 46 7.14 9.85 -0.92
N VAL A 47 6.73 8.70 -0.40
CA VAL A 47 6.68 8.44 1.05
C VAL A 47 7.54 7.22 1.36
N ASP A 48 8.65 7.45 2.07
CA ASP A 48 9.55 6.41 2.57
C ASP A 48 9.12 6.04 4.01
N ASP A 49 8.45 4.90 4.13
CA ASP A 49 8.02 4.29 5.38
C ASP A 49 8.98 3.17 5.76
N LYS A 50 10.13 3.58 6.30
CA LYS A 50 11.21 2.68 6.74
C LYS A 50 10.76 1.75 7.86
N VAL A 51 9.84 2.18 8.72
CA VAL A 51 9.32 1.37 9.84
C VAL A 51 8.61 0.13 9.31
N ASN A 52 7.84 0.27 8.23
CA ASN A 52 7.14 -0.85 7.59
C ASN A 52 7.90 -1.43 6.38
N GLY A 53 9.10 -0.94 6.08
CA GLY A 53 9.89 -1.38 4.92
C GLY A 53 9.15 -1.15 3.59
N THR A 54 8.39 -0.05 3.48
CA THR A 54 7.64 0.26 2.26
C THR A 54 8.02 1.61 1.68
N LEU A 55 8.11 1.66 0.35
CA LEU A 55 8.31 2.88 -0.41
C LEU A 55 7.11 3.12 -1.30
N TRP A 56 6.48 4.27 -1.11
CA TRP A 56 5.28 4.67 -1.82
C TRP A 56 5.54 5.83 -2.76
N SER A 57 4.85 5.85 -3.89
CA SER A 57 4.85 6.97 -4.83
C SER A 57 3.42 7.27 -5.26
N PHE A 58 3.04 8.54 -5.18
CA PHE A 58 1.71 9.06 -5.48
C PHE A 58 1.81 10.15 -6.55
N THR A 59 0.91 10.15 -7.53
CA THR A 59 0.87 11.21 -8.54
C THR A 59 0.29 12.49 -7.96
N LEU A 60 0.94 13.63 -8.20
CA LEU A 60 0.39 14.95 -7.90
C LEU A 60 -0.73 15.32 -8.89
N PRO A 61 -1.62 16.28 -8.53
CA PRO A 61 -2.58 16.85 -9.47
C PRO A 61 -1.88 17.36 -10.74
N GLY A 62 -2.50 17.12 -11.91
CA GLY A 62 -1.94 17.49 -13.22
C GLY A 62 -0.99 16.46 -13.84
N HIS A 63 -0.59 15.42 -13.10
CA HIS A 63 0.12 14.29 -13.69
C HIS A 63 -0.84 13.43 -14.54
N PRO A 64 -0.46 12.97 -15.76
CA PRO A 64 -1.36 12.20 -16.65
C PRO A 64 -1.91 10.90 -16.04
N ALA A 65 -1.16 10.30 -15.11
CA ALA A 65 -1.58 9.12 -14.37
C ALA A 65 -2.29 9.44 -13.04
N HIS A 66 -2.73 10.68 -12.81
CA HIS A 66 -3.47 11.02 -11.59
C HIS A 66 -4.94 10.58 -11.67
N PRO A 67 -5.50 9.92 -10.63
CA PRO A 67 -4.86 9.48 -9.38
C PRO A 67 -4.20 8.10 -9.50
N ALA A 68 -2.97 7.96 -9.01
CA ALA A 68 -2.27 6.67 -8.93
C ALA A 68 -1.39 6.57 -7.70
N ALA A 69 -1.20 5.34 -7.23
CA ALA A 69 -0.26 4.98 -6.19
C ALA A 69 0.51 3.71 -6.59
N VAL A 70 1.80 3.70 -6.29
CA VAL A 70 2.64 2.51 -6.37
C VAL A 70 3.18 2.23 -4.98
N ARG A 71 3.01 1.00 -4.49
CA ARG A 71 3.62 0.51 -3.26
C ARG A 71 4.69 -0.50 -3.59
N ARG A 72 5.88 -0.29 -3.05
CA ARG A 72 6.97 -1.27 -3.05
C ARG A 72 7.21 -1.71 -1.63
N THR A 73 7.25 -3.02 -1.40
CA THR A 73 7.60 -3.60 -0.10
C THR A 73 8.96 -4.26 -0.24
N VAL A 74 9.87 -3.94 0.66
CA VAL A 74 11.16 -4.62 0.74
C VAL A 74 10.91 -6.04 1.24
N VAL A 75 11.30 -7.03 0.45
CA VAL A 75 11.33 -8.43 0.85
C VAL A 75 12.78 -8.85 1.03
N MET A 76 13.08 -9.55 2.12
CA MET A 76 14.38 -10.20 2.27
C MET A 76 14.30 -11.54 1.55
N GLU A 77 14.86 -11.60 0.35
CA GLU A 77 15.07 -12.84 -0.39
C GLU A 77 16.58 -13.01 -0.56
N ASN A 78 17.11 -14.19 -0.21
CA ASN A 78 18.51 -14.51 -0.49
C ASN A 78 18.66 -14.51 -2.02
N GLY A 79 19.40 -13.54 -2.54
CA GLY A 79 19.77 -13.50 -3.97
C GLY A 79 20.52 -14.75 -4.40
#